data_AF-A0A2V6Z6K1-F1
#
_entry.id   AF-A0A2V6Z6K1-F1
#
_cell.length_a   1.000
_cell.length_b   1.000
_cell.length_c   1.000
_cell.angle_alpha   90.00
_cell.angle_beta   90.00
_cell.angle_gamma   90.00
#
_symmetry.space_group_name_H-M   'P 1'
#
loop_
_entity.id
_entity.type
_entity.pdbx_description
1 polymer ?
#
loop_
_entity_poly.entity_id
_entity_poly.type
_entity_poly.pdbx_seq_one_letter_code
_entity_poly.pdbx_strand_id
1 'polypeptide(L)'
;MVREGSGGLTVASTRLTGIVRSTRAALALIEAPDGIGYILKPGDTLGDGRLLEIGSDSVVFLVTAKAGAPANRVVLRLATN
;
A
#
# COMPACT_ATOMS: atom_id res chain seq x y z
N MET A 1 5.79 -3.55 -31.11
CA MET A 1 4.99 -2.82 -30.12
C MET A 1 5.16 -3.48 -28.77
N VAL A 2 6.24 -3.15 -28.06
CA VAL A 2 6.39 -3.53 -26.65
C VAL A 2 5.49 -2.56 -25.89
N ARG A 3 4.47 -3.07 -25.20
CA ARG A 3 3.73 -2.24 -24.24
C ARG A 3 4.75 -1.81 -23.19
N GLU A 4 5.11 -0.53 -23.18
CA GLU A 4 5.71 0.09 -21.99
C GLU A 4 4.64 0.12 -20.90
N GLY A 5 4.40 -1.04 -20.28
CA GLY A 5 3.67 -1.17 -19.01
C GLY A 5 4.61 -1.05 -17.82
N SER A 6 5.79 -0.47 -18.01
CA SER A 6 6.87 -0.38 -17.03
C SER A 6 6.80 0.89 -16.17
N GLY A 7 5.58 1.32 -15.82
CA GLY A 7 5.34 2.09 -14.61
C GLY A 7 4.76 1.13 -13.59
N GLY A 8 5.60 0.36 -12.89
CA GLY A 8 5.14 -0.61 -11.90
C GLY A 8 4.23 0.06 -10.87
N LEU A 9 3.23 -0.68 -10.36
CA LEU A 9 2.34 -0.19 -9.30
C LEU A 9 3.19 0.43 -8.17
N THR A 10 2.89 1.66 -7.77
CA THR A 10 3.54 2.32 -6.63
C THR A 10 2.54 2.52 -5.51
N VAL A 11 2.98 2.41 -4.25
CA VAL A 11 2.10 2.68 -3.10
C VAL A 11 1.50 4.09 -3.18
N ALA A 12 2.28 5.07 -3.65
CA ALA A 12 1.83 6.46 -3.78
C ALA A 12 0.68 6.64 -4.79
N SER A 13 0.52 5.72 -5.76
CA SER A 13 -0.59 5.75 -6.72
C SER A 13 -1.87 5.09 -6.20
N THR A 14 -1.83 4.44 -5.04
CA THR A 14 -2.95 3.66 -4.51
C THR A 14 -3.76 4.45 -3.47
N ARG A 15 -5.00 4.03 -3.25
CA ARG A 15 -5.92 4.65 -2.28
C ARG A 15 -6.26 3.67 -1.16
N LEU A 16 -6.13 4.10 0.09
CA LEU A 16 -6.67 3.37 1.24
C LEU A 16 -8.18 3.60 1.31
N THR A 17 -8.96 2.55 1.04
CA THR A 17 -10.43 2.62 0.96
C THR A 17 -11.11 2.10 2.23
N GLY A 18 -10.42 1.27 3.01
CA GLY A 18 -10.98 0.74 4.25
C GLY A 18 -9.96 0.05 5.13
N ILE A 19 -10.33 -0.13 6.40
CA ILE A 19 -9.59 -0.93 7.37
C ILE A 19 -10.59 -1.88 8.04
N VAL A 20 -10.31 -3.17 7.95
CA VAL A 20 -11.09 -4.21 8.62
C VAL A 20 -10.36 -4.61 9.89
N ARG A 21 -11.01 -4.45 11.05
CA ARG A 21 -10.44 -4.84 12.34
C ARG A 21 -11.14 -6.07 12.88
N SER A 22 -10.34 -7.04 13.31
CA SER A 22 -10.77 -8.20 14.08
C SER A 22 -10.01 -8.25 15.40
N THR A 23 -10.47 -9.07 16.33
CA THR A 23 -9.83 -9.27 17.65
C THR A 23 -8.39 -9.76 17.55
N ARG A 24 -8.00 -10.35 16.42
CA ARG A 24 -6.67 -10.95 16.21
C ARG A 24 -5.77 -10.15 15.26
N ALA A 25 -6.33 -9.32 14.38
CA ALA A 25 -5.56 -8.63 13.35
C ALA A 25 -6.35 -7.46 12.74
N ALA A 26 -5.62 -6.53 12.12
CA ALA A 26 -6.17 -5.53 11.20
C ALA A 26 -5.77 -5.87 9.76
N LEU A 27 -6.66 -5.58 8.82
CA LEU A 27 -6.44 -5.71 7.37
C LEU A 27 -6.72 -4.37 6.70
N ALA A 28 -5.93 -4.03 5.69
CA ALA A 28 -6.09 -2.82 4.89
C ALA A 28 -6.75 -3.18 3.55
N LEU A 29 -7.73 -2.38 3.15
CA LEU A 29 -8.34 -2.43 1.83
C LEU A 29 -7.73 -1.31 0.98
N ILE A 30 -7.03 -1.68 -0.08
CA ILE A 30 -6.33 -0.75 -0.98
C ILE A 30 -6.90 -0.89 -2.38
N GLU A 31 -7.20 0.23 -3.03
CA GLU A 31 -7.57 0.27 -4.44
C GLU A 31 -6.41 0.82 -5.27
N ALA A 32 -6.03 0.11 -6.32
CA ALA A 32 -5.05 0.57 -7.29
C ALA A 32 -5.71 1.39 -8.42
N PRO A 33 -4.93 2.21 -9.16
CA PRO A 33 -5.46 3.03 -10.25
C PRO A 33 -6.17 2.27 -11.38
N ASP A 34 -5.91 0.98 -11.50
CA ASP A 34 -6.56 0.08 -12.46
C ASP A 34 -7.93 -0.41 -11.99
N GLY A 35 -8.38 0.01 -10.81
CA GLY A 35 -9.66 -0.37 -10.19
C GLY A 35 -9.60 -1.71 -9.45
N ILE A 36 -8.42 -2.33 -9.30
CA ILE A 36 -8.27 -3.59 -8.57
C ILE A 36 -8.16 -3.31 -7.07
N GLY A 37 -8.99 -4.00 -6.28
CA GLY A 37 -8.95 -3.99 -4.83
C GLY A 37 -8.02 -5.07 -4.26
N TYR A 38 -7.18 -4.69 -3.30
CA TYR A 38 -6.25 -5.54 -2.57
C TYR A 38 -6.59 -5.54 -1.08
N ILE A 39 -6.39 -6.70 -0.43
CA ILE A 39 -6.49 -6.84 1.02
C ILE A 39 -5.11 -7.19 1.54
N LEU A 40 -4.56 -6.36 2.44
CA LEU A 40 -3.20 -6.49 2.93
C LEU A 40 -3.17 -6.61 4.46
N LYS A 41 -2.23 -7.40 4.97
CA LYS A 41 -1.83 -7.44 6.38
C LYS A 41 -0.39 -6.94 6.55
N PRO A 42 0.04 -6.58 7.78
CA PRO A 42 1.43 -6.23 8.04
C PRO A 42 2.40 -7.30 7.52
N GLY A 43 3.37 -6.86 6.73
CA GLY A 43 4.37 -7.69 6.09
C GLY A 43 4.14 -7.98 4.61
N ASP A 44 2.93 -7.76 4.09
CA ASP A 44 2.61 -7.93 2.68
C ASP A 44 3.23 -6.80 1.82
N THR A 45 3.40 -7.06 0.53
CA THR A 45 3.96 -6.11 -0.44
C THR A 45 2.91 -5.66 -1.44
N LEU A 46 2.86 -4.37 -1.73
CA LEU A 46 2.06 -3.78 -2.79
C LEU A 46 2.95 -2.86 -3.62
N GLY A 47 3.18 -3.22 -4.88
CA GLY A 47 4.03 -2.43 -5.75
C GLY A 47 5.47 -2.34 -5.24
N ASP A 48 5.93 -1.11 -5.03
CA ASP A 48 7.26 -0.75 -4.53
C ASP A 48 7.37 -0.71 -2.99
N GLY A 49 6.26 -0.97 -2.28
CA GLY A 49 6.21 -0.83 -0.83
C GLY A 49 5.82 -2.10 -0.08
N ARG A 50 6.32 -2.21 1.14
CA ARG A 50 5.96 -3.24 2.11
C ARG A 50 5.13 -2.63 3.24
N LEU A 51 3.97 -3.20 3.53
CA LEU A 51 3.10 -2.75 4.62
C LEU A 51 3.76 -3.06 5.96
N LEU A 52 3.96 -2.03 6.78
CA LEU A 52 4.54 -2.16 8.13
C LEU A 52 3.46 -2.20 9.21
N GLU A 53 2.49 -1.29 9.12
CA GLU A 53 1.55 -1.03 10.21
C GLU A 53 0.19 -0.59 9.67
N ILE A 54 -0.86 -0.96 10.42
CA ILE A 54 -2.25 -0.55 10.17
C ILE A 54 -2.79 0.19 11.41
N GLY A 55 -2.79 1.51 11.32
CA GLY A 55 -3.36 2.45 12.29
C GLY A 55 -4.89 2.55 12.17
N SER A 56 -5.52 3.36 13.02
CA SER A 56 -7.00 3.50 13.09
C SER A 56 -7.64 3.86 11.76
N ASP A 57 -6.99 4.75 11.03
CA ASP A 57 -7.46 5.40 9.80
C ASP A 57 -6.34 5.52 8.75
N SER A 58 -5.21 4.88 8.98
CA SER A 58 -4.02 5.01 8.15
C SER A 58 -3.23 3.72 8.10
N VAL A 59 -2.41 3.59 7.08
CA VAL A 59 -1.46 2.50 6.92
C VAL A 59 -0.09 3.05 6.59
N VAL A 60 0.95 2.38 7.08
CA VAL A 60 2.34 2.81 6.88
C VAL A 60 3.07 1.79 6.02
N PHE A 61 3.56 2.24 4.88
CA PHE A 61 4.41 1.47 4.00
C PHE A 61 5.86 1.88 4.14
N LEU A 62 6.74 0.91 3.95
CA LEU A 62 8.16 1.12 3.70
C LEU A 62 8.42 0.95 2.21
N VAL A 63 8.91 2.00 1.57
CA VAL A 63 9.28 1.99 0.14
C VAL A 63 10.80 2.06 0.04
N THR A 64 11.39 1.09 -0.64
CA THR A 64 12.85 1.05 -0.87
C THR A 64 13.13 1.31 -2.35
N ALA A 65 13.72 2.47 -2.67
CA ALA A 65 14.02 2.85 -4.04
C ALA A 65 15.05 1.93 -4.72
N LYS A 66 15.97 1.33 -3.95
CA LYS A 66 16.99 0.38 -4.41
C LYS A 66 17.61 -0.35 -3.21
N ALA A 67 18.16 -1.55 -3.40
CA ALA A 67 18.97 -2.23 -2.38
C ALA A 67 20.14 -1.32 -1.96
N GLY A 68 20.21 -0.99 -0.67
CA GLY A 68 21.23 -0.10 -0.09
C GLY A 68 20.86 1.39 -0.03
N ALA A 69 19.71 1.80 -0.57
CA ALA A 69 19.19 3.17 -0.41
C ALA A 69 18.41 3.31 0.91
N PRO A 70 18.35 4.53 1.50
CA PRO A 70 17.52 4.78 2.66
C PRO A 70 16.05 4.50 2.32
N ALA A 71 15.39 3.76 3.21
CA ALA A 71 13.98 3.43 3.04
C ALA A 71 13.10 4.66 3.38
N ASN A 72 12.11 4.93 2.53
CA ASN A 72 11.16 6.00 2.76
C ASN A 72 9.88 5.44 3.41
N ARG A 73 9.29 6.18 4.34
CA ARG A 73 8.00 5.82 4.94
C ARG A 73 6.89 6.59 4.23
N VAL A 74 5.94 5.87 3.66
CA VAL A 74 4.75 6.43 3.01
C VAL A 74 3.56 6.12 3.88
N VAL A 75 2.75 7.13 4.19
CA VAL A 75 1.52 6.97 4.97
C VAL A 75 0.33 7.21 4.07
N LEU A 76 -0.50 6.17 3.88
CA LEU A 76 -1.80 6.32 3.24
C LEU A 76 -2.86 6.51 4.31
N ARG A 77 -3.72 7.50 4.13
CA ARG A 77 -4.85 7.77 5.01
C ARG A 77 -6.15 7.37 4.35
N LEU A 78 -7.12 6.95 5.14
CA LEU A 78 -8.46 6.66 4.66
C LEU A 78 -8.99 7.90 3.98
N ALA A 79 -9.42 7.73 2.75
CA ALA A 79 -10.02 8.84 2.04
C ALA A 79 -11.38 9.14 2.69
N THR A 80 -11.47 10.28 3.37
CA THR A 80 -12.73 10.89 3.76
C THR A 80 -13.45 11.36 2.50
N ASN A 81 -14.60 10.77 2.20
CA ASN A 81 -15.54 11.28 1.19
C ASN A 81 -16.27 12.51 1.73
#